data_AF-A0A534J2S9-F1
#
_entry.id   AF-A0A534J2S9-F1
#
_cell.length_a   1.000
_cell.length_b   1.000
_cell.length_c   1.000
_cell.angle_alpha   90.00
_cell.angle_beta   90.00
_cell.angle_gamma   90.00
#
_symmetry.space_group_name_H-M   'P 1'
#
loop_
_entity.id
_entity.type
_entity.pdbx_description
1 polymer ?
#
loop_
_entity_poly.entity_id
_entity_poly.type
_entity_poly.pdbx_seq_one_letter_code
_entity_poly.pdbx_strand_id
1 'polypeptide(L)'
;MNHVYEGSLTPLLVATSGGDLNVVRLLLDHGADPNLGAIEGKSALDIAKEKGSREIAEVLRQHGATRWVPAAPAEPTSPAAADPKTVLEKVRRAMNAHDLEGLLALIEPEYESEQPAHPDRAFQGREQVRKNWGSIFARVPDLRADVLRTVVDGDTVWTEWHWHGVRSDGTKFDYRGVTLFRIWNGKLMAGRLFMEPVQERKKEGPYGGSP
;
A
#
# COMPACT_ATOMS: atom_id res chain seq x y z
N MET A 1 4.27 -19.15 20.95
CA MET A 1 3.21 -18.15 21.23
C MET A 1 2.21 -18.24 20.10
N ASN A 2 0.98 -18.66 20.39
CA ASN A 2 -0.09 -18.82 19.41
C ASN A 2 -0.61 -17.43 19.02
N HIS A 3 -0.21 -16.92 17.85
CA HIS A 3 -0.96 -15.83 17.22
C HIS A 3 -2.23 -16.43 16.61
N VAL A 4 -3.30 -16.41 17.39
CA VAL A 4 -4.65 -16.53 16.87
C VAL A 4 -4.88 -15.27 16.03
N TYR A 5 -4.80 -15.41 14.71
CA TYR A 5 -5.29 -14.38 13.79
C TYR A 5 -6.82 -14.34 13.97
N GLU A 6 -7.32 -13.36 14.71
CA GLU A 6 -8.76 -13.09 14.79
C GLU A 6 -9.26 -12.67 13.38
N GLY A 7 -10.30 -13.36 12.91
CA GLY A 7 -10.79 -13.37 11.53
C GLY A 7 -11.24 -12.04 10.97
N SER A 8 -10.74 -11.69 9.77
CA SER A 8 -11.41 -10.73 8.88
C SER A 8 -12.68 -11.37 8.28
N LEU A 9 -13.72 -11.56 9.10
CA LEU A 9 -15.06 -11.90 8.61
C LEU A 9 -15.64 -10.66 7.91
N THR A 10 -15.88 -10.76 6.60
CA THR A 10 -16.56 -9.68 5.87
C THR A 10 -18.06 -9.71 6.18
N PRO A 11 -18.75 -8.56 6.19
CA PRO A 11 -20.21 -8.51 6.34
C PRO A 11 -20.95 -9.42 5.34
N LEU A 12 -20.38 -9.59 4.13
CA LEU A 12 -20.94 -10.44 3.09
C LEU A 12 -20.86 -11.93 3.44
N LEU A 13 -19.76 -12.39 4.05
CA LEU A 13 -19.63 -13.77 4.54
C LEU A 13 -20.62 -14.06 5.67
N VAL A 14 -20.81 -13.10 6.58
CA VAL A 14 -21.78 -13.21 7.68
C VAL A 14 -23.20 -13.29 7.13
N ALA A 15 -23.60 -12.39 6.23
CA ALA A 15 -24.92 -12.39 5.61
C ALA A 15 -25.18 -13.67 4.80
N THR A 16 -24.17 -14.14 4.06
CA THR A 16 -24.27 -15.39 3.29
C THR A 16 -24.37 -16.61 4.19
N SER A 17 -23.66 -16.63 5.32
CA SER A 17 -23.82 -17.66 6.34
C SER A 17 -25.21 -17.55 7.00
N GLY A 18 -25.72 -16.36 7.26
CA GLY A 18 -27.07 -16.15 7.79
C GLY A 18 -28.19 -16.62 6.85
N GLY A 19 -27.91 -16.72 5.55
CA GLY A 19 -28.94 -16.98 4.54
C GLY A 19 -29.75 -15.73 4.17
N ASP A 20 -29.25 -14.54 4.51
CA ASP A 20 -29.97 -13.28 4.40
C ASP A 20 -29.85 -12.68 3.00
N LEU A 21 -30.63 -13.20 2.04
CA LEU A 21 -30.59 -12.78 0.63
C LEU A 21 -30.67 -11.25 0.43
N ASN A 22 -31.52 -10.57 1.20
CA ASN A 22 -31.70 -9.11 1.10
C ASN A 22 -30.43 -8.35 1.52
N VAL A 23 -29.75 -8.81 2.57
CA VAL A 23 -28.50 -8.21 3.05
C VAL A 23 -27.37 -8.52 2.08
N VAL A 24 -27.33 -9.75 1.54
CA VAL A 24 -26.37 -10.11 0.48
C VAL A 24 -26.51 -9.18 -0.73
N ARG A 25 -27.72 -8.96 -1.24
CA ARG A 25 -27.97 -8.02 -2.35
C ARG A 25 -27.53 -6.61 -2.01
N LEU A 26 -27.97 -6.09 -0.86
CA LEU A 26 -27.61 -4.75 -0.42
C LEU A 26 -26.09 -4.54 -0.36
N LEU A 27 -25.36 -5.50 0.20
CA LEU A 27 -23.90 -5.42 0.30
C LEU A 27 -23.25 -5.43 -1.09
N LEU A 28 -23.70 -6.30 -2.00
CA LEU A 28 -23.17 -6.38 -3.36
C LEU A 28 -23.48 -5.12 -4.18
N ASP A 29 -24.70 -4.60 -4.08
CA ASP A 29 -25.14 -3.34 -4.73
C ASP A 29 -24.31 -2.14 -4.24
N HIS A 30 -23.84 -2.18 -2.99
CA HIS A 30 -22.95 -1.18 -2.39
C HIS A 30 -21.45 -1.50 -2.55
N GLY A 31 -21.09 -2.44 -3.43
CA GLY A 31 -19.70 -2.68 -3.82
C GLY A 31 -18.91 -3.64 -2.91
N ALA A 32 -19.57 -4.45 -2.09
CA ALA A 32 -18.90 -5.53 -1.39
C ALA A 32 -18.29 -6.52 -2.39
N ASP A 33 -17.00 -6.83 -2.25
CA ASP A 33 -16.31 -7.78 -3.11
C ASP A 33 -16.75 -9.22 -2.79
N PRO A 34 -17.41 -9.93 -3.73
CA PRO A 34 -17.90 -11.28 -3.51
C PRO A 34 -16.81 -12.36 -3.48
N ASN A 35 -15.58 -12.02 -3.85
CA ASN A 35 -14.46 -12.95 -3.91
C ASN A 35 -13.57 -12.92 -2.66
N LEU A 36 -13.85 -12.04 -1.70
CA LEU A 36 -13.15 -12.03 -0.41
C LEU A 36 -13.45 -13.32 0.38
N GLY A 37 -12.39 -14.05 0.70
CA GLY A 37 -12.46 -15.29 1.47
C GLY A 37 -12.33 -15.07 2.98
N ALA A 38 -12.94 -15.96 3.76
CA ALA A 38 -12.65 -16.11 5.19
C ALA A 38 -11.25 -16.71 5.41
N ILE A 39 -10.75 -16.69 6.66
CA ILE A 39 -9.49 -17.35 7.06
C ILE A 39 -9.46 -18.85 6.71
N GLU A 40 -10.63 -19.50 6.64
CA GLU A 40 -10.75 -20.91 6.25
C GLU A 40 -10.67 -21.16 4.73
N GLY A 41 -10.40 -20.12 3.93
CA GLY A 41 -10.35 -20.24 2.48
C GLY A 41 -11.72 -20.49 1.85
N LYS A 42 -12.79 -19.94 2.44
CA LYS A 42 -14.15 -20.04 1.89
C LYS A 42 -14.62 -18.69 1.41
N SER A 43 -15.05 -18.61 0.16
CA SER A 43 -15.79 -17.44 -0.37
C SER A 43 -17.25 -17.47 0.07
N ALA A 44 -17.95 -16.35 -0.10
CA ALA A 44 -19.41 -16.30 0.05
C ALA A 44 -20.10 -17.35 -0.85
N LEU A 45 -19.59 -17.59 -2.06
CA LEU A 45 -20.16 -18.59 -2.97
C LEU A 45 -20.00 -20.03 -2.46
N ASP A 46 -18.88 -20.34 -1.80
CA ASP A 46 -18.64 -21.66 -1.21
C ASP A 46 -19.59 -21.90 -0.03
N ILE A 47 -19.77 -20.90 0.83
CA ILE A 47 -20.73 -20.94 1.94
C ILE A 47 -22.16 -21.12 1.42
N ALA A 48 -22.56 -20.36 0.39
CA ALA A 48 -23.90 -20.48 -0.19
C ALA A 48 -24.16 -21.88 -0.77
N LYS A 49 -23.15 -22.50 -1.40
CA LYS A 49 -23.23 -23.88 -1.92
C LYS A 49 -23.32 -24.91 -0.80
N GLU A 50 -22.47 -24.81 0.23
CA GLU A 50 -22.48 -25.71 1.38
C GLU A 50 -23.84 -25.68 2.10
N LYS A 51 -24.47 -24.50 2.18
CA LYS A 51 -25.80 -24.33 2.77
C LYS A 51 -26.96 -24.62 1.82
N GLY A 52 -26.70 -24.98 0.57
CA GLY A 52 -27.74 -25.23 -0.44
C GLY A 52 -28.57 -24.00 -0.83
N SER A 53 -28.08 -22.80 -0.53
CA SER A 53 -28.78 -21.53 -0.78
C SER A 53 -28.65 -21.10 -2.25
N ARG A 54 -29.46 -21.72 -3.13
CA ARG A 54 -29.41 -21.51 -4.59
C ARG A 54 -29.57 -20.05 -5.01
N GLU A 55 -30.49 -19.33 -4.36
CA GLU A 55 -30.78 -17.92 -4.69
C GLU A 55 -29.61 -16.99 -4.35
N ILE A 56 -28.98 -17.22 -3.19
CA ILE A 56 -27.79 -16.48 -2.77
C ILE A 56 -26.61 -16.80 -3.70
N ALA A 57 -26.42 -18.08 -4.04
CA ALA A 57 -25.37 -18.50 -4.96
C ALA A 57 -25.54 -17.85 -6.35
N GLU A 58 -26.78 -17.69 -6.82
CA GLU A 58 -27.08 -17.04 -8.10
C GLU A 58 -26.81 -15.53 -8.06
N VAL A 59 -27.27 -14.84 -7.01
CA VAL A 59 -26.99 -13.40 -6.81
C VAL A 59 -25.48 -13.13 -6.74
N LEU A 60 -24.74 -13.99 -6.02
CA LEU A 60 -23.29 -13.90 -5.93
C LEU A 60 -22.64 -14.06 -7.32
N ARG A 61 -23.07 -15.05 -8.11
CA ARG A 61 -22.55 -15.25 -9.49
C ARG A 61 -22.84 -14.06 -10.40
N GLN A 62 -24.03 -13.47 -10.30
CA GLN A 62 -24.40 -12.27 -11.07
C GLN A 62 -23.48 -11.09 -10.76
N HIS A 63 -22.96 -11.02 -9.55
CA HIS A 63 -21.97 -10.02 -9.12
C HIS A 63 -20.51 -10.46 -9.32
N GLY A 64 -20.26 -11.52 -10.08
CA GLY A 64 -18.91 -11.97 -10.41
C GLY A 64 -18.24 -12.82 -9.34
N ALA A 65 -18.99 -13.44 -8.42
CA ALA A 65 -18.44 -14.39 -7.45
C ALA A 65 -17.92 -15.64 -8.17
N THR A 66 -16.67 -15.99 -7.90
CA THR A 66 -16.02 -17.20 -8.41
C THR A 66 -15.81 -18.22 -7.30
N ARG A 67 -15.42 -19.44 -7.66
CA ARG A 67 -14.97 -20.44 -6.67
C ARG A 67 -13.69 -19.91 -6.03
N TRP A 68 -13.59 -19.96 -4.71
CA TRP A 68 -12.32 -19.64 -4.06
C TRP A 68 -11.25 -20.62 -4.55
N VAL A 69 -10.18 -20.09 -5.12
CA VAL A 69 -8.97 -20.85 -5.46
C VAL A 69 -7.91 -20.44 -4.45
N PRO A 70 -7.30 -21.39 -3.69
CA PRO A 70 -6.15 -21.05 -2.87
C PRO A 70 -5.05 -20.52 -3.80
N ALA A 71 -4.72 -19.25 -3.65
CA ALA A 71 -3.71 -18.61 -4.47
C ALA A 71 -2.33 -19.25 -4.18
N ALA A 72 -1.75 -19.97 -5.15
CA ALA A 72 -0.39 -19.60 -5.53
C ALA A 72 -0.45 -18.12 -5.96
N PRO A 73 0.51 -17.26 -5.56
CA PRO A 73 0.35 -15.81 -5.50
C PRO A 73 -0.35 -15.28 -6.75
N ALA A 74 -1.63 -14.94 -6.59
CA ALA A 74 -2.51 -14.67 -7.71
C ALA A 74 -2.29 -13.23 -8.18
N GLU A 75 -1.88 -13.10 -9.42
CA GLU A 75 -1.86 -11.84 -10.15
C GLU A 75 -3.25 -11.20 -10.15
N PRO A 76 -3.37 -9.87 -9.93
CA PRO A 76 -4.65 -9.19 -9.87
C PRO A 76 -5.25 -9.08 -11.26
N THR A 77 -6.46 -9.61 -11.45
CA THR A 77 -7.31 -9.29 -12.62
C THR A 77 -8.65 -8.73 -12.16
N SER A 78 -8.74 -7.40 -12.14
CA SER A 78 -9.96 -6.58 -12.18
C SER A 78 -9.64 -5.31 -12.98
N PRO A 79 -10.58 -4.75 -13.76
CA PRO A 79 -10.27 -4.09 -15.03
C PRO A 79 -9.60 -2.72 -14.84
N ALA A 80 -8.46 -2.55 -15.51
CA ALA A 80 -7.81 -1.27 -15.81
C ALA A 80 -7.60 -0.29 -14.63
N ALA A 81 -7.39 -0.79 -13.41
CA ALA A 81 -6.71 0.00 -12.38
C ALA A 81 -5.27 0.26 -12.86
N ALA A 82 -4.80 1.51 -12.79
CA ALA A 82 -3.44 1.85 -13.21
C ALA A 82 -2.44 0.92 -12.51
N ASP A 83 -1.62 0.22 -13.29
CA ASP A 83 -0.59 -0.68 -12.79
C ASP A 83 0.16 -0.03 -11.61
N PRO A 84 0.20 -0.67 -10.42
CA PRO A 84 0.82 -0.09 -9.24
C PRO A 84 2.29 0.33 -9.47
N LYS A 85 3.02 -0.35 -10.36
CA LYS A 85 4.39 0.08 -10.74
C LYS A 85 4.36 1.38 -11.54
N THR A 86 3.37 1.56 -12.41
CA THR A 86 3.16 2.82 -13.14
C THR A 86 2.86 3.98 -12.20
N VAL A 87 2.05 3.77 -11.16
CA VAL A 87 1.79 4.81 -10.13
C VAL A 87 3.08 5.19 -9.42
N LEU A 88 3.86 4.19 -9.00
CA LEU A 88 5.16 4.41 -8.36
C LEU A 88 6.15 5.15 -9.27
N GLU A 89 6.22 4.80 -10.55
CA GLU A 89 7.07 5.50 -11.51
C GLU A 89 6.65 6.97 -11.68
N LYS A 90 5.34 7.27 -11.64
CA LYS A 90 4.86 8.66 -11.61
C LYS A 90 5.28 9.38 -10.34
N VAL A 91 5.21 8.73 -9.17
CA VAL A 91 5.71 9.29 -7.90
C VAL A 91 7.20 9.62 -8.02
N ARG A 92 8.01 8.66 -8.48
CA ARG A 92 9.46 8.83 -8.68
C ARG A 92 9.76 10.00 -9.62
N ARG A 93 9.02 10.10 -10.74
CA ARG A 93 9.17 11.21 -11.70
C ARG A 93 8.82 12.55 -11.07
N ALA A 94 7.69 12.64 -10.38
CA ALA A 94 7.26 13.87 -9.71
C ALA A 94 8.30 14.33 -8.67
N MET A 95 8.84 13.40 -7.88
CA MET A 95 9.92 13.68 -6.92
C MET A 95 11.17 14.24 -7.60
N ASN A 96 11.67 13.58 -8.65
CA ASN A 96 12.88 14.04 -9.37
C ASN A 96 12.65 15.36 -10.13
N ALA A 97 11.43 15.61 -10.59
CA ALA A 97 11.04 16.85 -11.27
C ALA A 97 10.71 18.00 -10.30
N HIS A 98 10.71 17.74 -8.99
CA HIS A 98 10.23 18.68 -7.96
C HIS A 98 8.79 19.15 -8.21
N ASP A 99 7.97 18.28 -8.84
CA ASP A 99 6.58 18.55 -9.17
C ASP A 99 5.68 18.17 -7.98
N LEU A 100 5.49 19.14 -7.08
CA LEU A 100 4.69 18.96 -5.88
C LEU A 100 3.23 18.63 -6.18
N GLU A 101 2.62 19.31 -7.17
CA GLU A 101 1.21 19.08 -7.48
C GLU A 101 1.00 17.76 -8.23
N GLY A 102 1.92 17.38 -9.12
CA GLY A 102 1.92 16.05 -9.73
C GLY A 102 2.11 14.93 -8.72
N LEU A 103 2.94 15.14 -7.69
CA LEU A 103 3.06 14.20 -6.57
C LEU A 103 1.73 14.10 -5.81
N LEU A 104 1.15 15.23 -5.40
CA LEU A 104 -0.07 15.27 -4.60
C LEU A 104 -1.31 14.74 -5.34
N ALA A 105 -1.34 14.81 -6.66
CA ALA A 105 -2.38 14.18 -7.48
C ALA A 105 -2.41 12.65 -7.35
N LEU A 106 -1.28 12.03 -6.98
CA LEU A 106 -1.13 10.58 -6.77
C LEU A 106 -1.39 10.18 -5.30
N ILE A 107 -1.64 11.13 -4.41
CA ILE A 107 -1.84 10.89 -2.98
C ILE A 107 -3.32 10.98 -2.66
N GLU A 108 -3.86 9.98 -1.97
CA GLU A 108 -5.23 10.02 -1.48
C GLU A 108 -5.41 11.12 -0.41
N PRO A 109 -6.53 11.88 -0.38
CA PRO A 109 -6.74 12.93 0.62
C PRO A 109 -6.54 12.47 2.06
N GLU A 110 -6.95 11.24 2.39
CA GLU A 110 -6.81 10.62 3.72
C GLU A 110 -5.57 9.71 3.83
N TYR A 111 -4.56 9.90 2.98
CA TYR A 111 -3.34 9.10 2.97
C TYR A 111 -2.71 8.95 4.36
N GLU A 112 -2.38 7.72 4.74
CA GLU A 112 -1.77 7.41 6.03
C GLU A 112 -0.27 7.11 5.87
N SER A 113 0.57 7.79 6.64
CA SER A 113 2.01 7.54 6.67
C SER A 113 2.41 7.01 8.02
N GLU A 114 3.06 5.85 8.04
CA GLU A 114 3.66 5.26 9.22
C GLU A 114 5.18 5.15 9.06
N GLN A 115 5.90 5.37 10.15
CA GLN A 115 7.33 5.09 10.25
C GLN A 115 7.54 4.20 11.47
N PRO A 116 7.48 2.86 11.34
CA PRO A 116 7.50 1.97 12.49
C PRO A 116 8.74 2.12 13.39
N ALA A 117 9.90 2.48 12.81
CA ALA A 117 11.13 2.77 13.55
C ALA A 117 11.11 4.13 14.28
N HIS A 118 10.25 5.06 13.84
CA HIS A 118 10.10 6.40 14.42
C HIS A 118 8.60 6.78 14.51
N PRO A 119 7.82 6.17 15.42
CA PRO A 119 6.36 6.31 15.45
C PRO A 119 5.87 7.76 15.54
N ASP A 120 6.61 8.64 16.22
CA ASP A 120 6.31 10.07 16.34
C ASP A 120 6.32 10.83 14.98
N ARG A 121 6.85 10.20 13.93
CA ARG A 121 6.87 10.74 12.56
C ARG A 121 5.69 10.25 11.71
N ALA A 122 4.78 9.45 12.27
CA ALA A 122 3.55 9.06 11.59
C ALA A 122 2.61 10.27 11.43
N PHE A 123 1.82 10.28 10.35
CA PHE A 123 0.85 11.34 10.10
C PHE A 123 -0.24 10.87 9.14
N GLN A 124 -1.34 11.61 9.08
CA GLN A 124 -2.42 11.40 8.12
C GLN A 124 -2.66 12.65 7.28
N GLY A 125 -3.13 12.43 6.06
CA GLY A 125 -3.66 13.45 5.17
C GLY A 125 -2.66 14.00 4.15
N ARG A 126 -3.18 14.26 2.95
CA ARG A 126 -2.42 14.83 1.83
C ARG A 126 -1.80 16.20 2.12
N GLU A 127 -2.42 17.01 2.98
CA GLU A 127 -1.88 18.31 3.36
C GLU A 127 -0.56 18.22 4.12
N GLN A 128 -0.39 17.18 4.93
CA GLN A 128 0.89 16.95 5.61
C GLN A 128 1.95 16.43 4.63
N VAL A 129 1.57 15.64 3.62
CA VAL A 129 2.44 15.27 2.49
C VAL A 129 2.94 16.52 1.77
N ARG A 130 2.05 17.49 1.49
CA ARG A 130 2.42 18.78 0.87
C ARG A 130 3.47 19.52 1.69
N LYS A 131 3.25 19.65 3.01
CA LYS A 131 4.20 20.33 3.90
C LYS A 131 5.57 19.63 3.91
N ASN A 132 5.58 18.31 4.03
CA ASN A 132 6.81 17.52 4.11
C ASN A 132 7.61 17.60 2.80
N TRP A 133 6.99 17.29 1.66
CA TRP A 133 7.67 17.29 0.36
C TRP A 133 7.97 18.69 -0.15
N GLY A 134 7.09 19.67 0.07
CA GLY A 134 7.37 21.06 -0.26
C GLY A 134 8.61 21.59 0.48
N SER A 135 8.78 21.22 1.75
CA SER A 135 9.99 21.53 2.53
C SER A 135 11.23 20.83 1.97
N ILE A 136 11.13 19.55 1.60
CA ILE A 136 12.25 18.80 1.00
C ILE A 136 12.67 19.43 -0.33
N PHE A 137 11.74 19.68 -1.25
CA PHE A 137 12.02 20.27 -2.55
C PHE A 137 12.64 21.66 -2.45
N ALA A 138 12.20 22.48 -1.49
CA ALA A 138 12.79 23.80 -1.26
C ALA A 138 14.23 23.72 -0.68
N ARG A 139 14.51 22.68 0.11
CA ARG A 139 15.78 22.51 0.83
C ARG A 139 16.82 21.69 0.08
N VAL A 140 16.43 20.85 -0.87
CA VAL A 140 17.30 19.94 -1.63
C VAL A 140 17.05 20.15 -3.12
N PRO A 141 17.59 21.22 -3.74
CA PRO A 141 17.24 21.61 -5.11
C PRO A 141 17.67 20.61 -6.19
N ASP A 142 18.62 19.72 -5.89
CA ASP A 142 19.12 18.67 -6.78
C ASP A 142 18.65 17.27 -6.38
N LEU A 143 17.57 17.16 -5.60
CA LEU A 143 17.04 15.90 -5.10
C LEU A 143 16.93 14.86 -6.21
N ARG A 144 17.48 13.67 -5.93
CA ARG A 144 17.34 12.47 -6.73
C ARG A 144 16.70 11.37 -5.91
N ALA A 145 15.68 10.75 -6.51
CA ALA A 145 14.98 9.61 -5.96
C ALA A 145 15.15 8.41 -6.89
N ASP A 146 16.01 7.48 -6.48
CA ASP A 146 16.26 6.23 -7.19
C ASP A 146 15.44 5.10 -6.57
N VAL A 147 14.81 4.31 -7.43
CA VAL A 147 14.17 3.05 -7.05
C VAL A 147 15.11 1.94 -7.48
N LEU A 148 15.67 1.21 -6.52
CA LEU A 148 16.62 0.13 -6.77
C LEU A 148 15.90 -1.18 -7.08
N ARG A 149 14.80 -1.44 -6.37
CA ARG A 149 13.99 -2.65 -6.52
C ARG A 149 12.52 -2.35 -6.29
N THR A 150 11.66 -3.10 -6.97
CA THR A 150 10.21 -3.04 -6.81
C THR A 150 9.62 -4.44 -6.84
N VAL A 151 8.79 -4.75 -5.86
CA VAL A 151 7.97 -5.97 -5.81
C VAL A 151 6.52 -5.55 -5.60
N VAL A 152 5.61 -6.15 -6.34
CA VAL A 152 4.17 -5.95 -6.18
C VAL A 152 3.59 -7.20 -5.56
N ASP A 153 2.84 -7.01 -4.48
CA ASP A 153 2.11 -8.05 -3.75
C ASP A 153 0.68 -7.54 -3.52
N GLY A 154 -0.26 -8.00 -4.37
CA GLY A 154 -1.62 -7.49 -4.38
C GLY A 154 -1.70 -5.99 -4.65
N ASP A 155 -2.31 -5.25 -3.72
CA ASP A 155 -2.43 -3.79 -3.73
C ASP A 155 -1.21 -3.08 -3.13
N THR A 156 -0.21 -3.83 -2.65
CA THR A 156 0.94 -3.31 -1.93
C THR A 156 2.20 -3.36 -2.79
N VAL A 157 2.90 -2.23 -2.89
CA VAL A 157 4.14 -2.11 -3.63
C VAL A 157 5.30 -1.89 -2.66
N TRP A 158 6.20 -2.86 -2.63
CA TRP A 158 7.44 -2.84 -1.88
C TRP A 158 8.54 -2.24 -2.73
N THR A 159 9.26 -1.27 -2.19
CA THR A 159 10.25 -0.50 -2.94
C THR A 159 11.48 -0.21 -2.12
N GLU A 160 12.64 -0.50 -2.70
CA GLU A 160 13.93 -0.11 -2.15
C GLU A 160 14.35 1.23 -2.77
N TRP A 161 14.61 2.22 -1.92
CA TRP A 161 14.88 3.59 -2.33
C TRP A 161 16.26 4.07 -1.91
N HIS A 162 16.81 4.96 -2.74
CA HIS A 162 17.92 5.83 -2.39
C HIS A 162 17.52 7.26 -2.75
N TRP A 163 17.35 8.10 -1.74
CA TRP A 163 17.07 9.52 -1.90
C TRP A 163 18.31 10.31 -1.54
N HIS A 164 18.84 11.07 -2.49
CA HIS A 164 20.10 11.77 -2.31
C HIS A 164 20.11 13.14 -2.99
N GLY A 165 21.04 13.99 -2.55
CA GLY A 165 21.24 15.34 -3.08
C GLY A 165 22.08 16.17 -2.12
N VAL A 166 22.15 17.47 -2.39
CA VAL A 166 22.84 18.48 -1.60
C VAL A 166 21.82 19.51 -1.15
N ARG A 167 21.75 19.75 0.16
CA ARG A 167 20.87 20.80 0.70
C ARG A 167 21.36 22.17 0.26
N SER A 168 20.47 23.16 0.28
CA SER A 168 20.81 24.56 -0.04
C SER A 168 21.91 25.16 0.87
N ASP A 169 22.13 24.57 2.05
CA ASP A 169 23.22 24.92 2.99
C ASP A 169 24.53 24.15 2.72
N GLY A 170 24.59 23.32 1.67
CA GLY A 170 25.73 22.49 1.29
C GLY A 170 25.82 21.15 2.01
N THR A 171 24.95 20.86 2.98
CA THR A 171 24.98 19.58 3.71
C THR A 171 24.40 18.43 2.88
N LYS A 172 24.97 17.23 3.04
CA LYS A 172 24.53 16.04 2.29
C LYS A 172 23.13 15.60 2.71
N PHE A 173 22.23 15.43 1.75
CA PHE A 173 20.98 14.69 1.91
C PHE A 173 21.20 13.28 1.36
N ASP A 174 21.14 12.25 2.20
CA ASP A 174 21.35 10.86 1.79
C ASP A 174 20.53 9.94 2.69
N TYR A 175 19.52 9.31 2.11
CA TYR A 175 18.60 8.41 2.78
C TYR A 175 18.46 7.13 1.97
N ARG A 176 18.43 5.99 2.67
CA ARG A 176 18.21 4.67 2.07
C ARG A 176 17.22 3.89 2.90
N GLY A 177 16.48 3.01 2.24
CA GLY A 177 15.52 2.19 2.94
C GLY A 177 14.49 1.54 2.06
N VAL A 178 13.47 1.01 2.71
CA VAL A 178 12.36 0.33 2.06
C VAL A 178 11.06 1.04 2.42
N THR A 179 10.16 1.15 1.44
CA THR A 179 8.80 1.61 1.67
C THR A 179 7.80 0.60 1.14
N LEU A 180 6.69 0.46 1.86
CA LEU A 180 5.54 -0.36 1.46
C LEU A 180 4.37 0.59 1.22
N PHE A 181 3.96 0.74 -0.04
CA PHE A 181 2.84 1.60 -0.40
C PHE A 181 1.63 0.76 -0.76
N ARG A 182 0.50 1.01 -0.09
CA ARG A 182 -0.79 0.50 -0.56
C ARG A 182 -1.31 1.42 -1.64
N ILE A 183 -1.58 0.86 -2.82
CA ILE A 183 -2.01 1.58 -4.01
C ILE A 183 -3.37 1.06 -4.46
N TRP A 184 -4.33 1.97 -4.58
CA TRP A 184 -5.68 1.65 -5.04
C TRP A 184 -6.18 2.73 -5.98
N ASN A 185 -6.89 2.34 -7.05
CA ASN A 185 -7.43 3.26 -8.06
C ASN A 185 -6.42 4.33 -8.56
N GLY A 186 -5.17 3.94 -8.72
CA GLY A 186 -4.11 4.82 -9.22
C GLY A 186 -3.53 5.81 -8.21
N LYS A 187 -3.85 5.66 -6.91
CA LYS A 187 -3.36 6.54 -5.83
C LYS A 187 -2.71 5.78 -4.69
N LEU A 188 -1.79 6.44 -3.99
CA LEU A 188 -1.23 5.98 -2.73
C LEU A 188 -2.24 6.23 -1.63
N MET A 189 -2.67 5.13 -1.00
CA MET A 189 -3.64 5.14 0.09
C MET A 189 -2.95 5.16 1.45
N ALA A 190 -1.82 4.47 1.57
CA ALA A 190 -1.01 4.44 2.78
C ALA A 190 0.44 4.10 2.45
N GLY A 191 1.36 4.45 3.33
CA GLY A 191 2.76 4.12 3.23
C GLY A 191 3.38 3.78 4.57
N ARG A 192 4.13 2.67 4.63
CA ARG A 192 5.01 2.35 5.76
C ARG A 192 6.45 2.54 5.32
N LEU A 193 7.17 3.44 5.97
CA LEU A 193 8.50 3.88 5.54
C LEU A 193 9.56 3.43 6.56
N PHE A 194 10.61 2.78 6.06
CA PHE A 194 11.82 2.41 6.78
C PHE A 194 13.03 3.10 6.15
N MET A 195 12.96 4.43 6.05
CA MET A 195 13.99 5.27 5.43
C MET A 195 14.89 5.88 6.50
N GLU A 196 16.18 5.61 6.42
CA GLU A 196 17.17 6.10 7.37
C GLU A 196 18.23 6.96 6.69
N PRO A 197 18.76 8.00 7.36
CA PRO A 197 19.89 8.74 6.86
C PRO A 197 21.12 7.82 6.80
N VAL A 198 21.85 7.87 5.69
CA VAL A 198 23.10 7.11 5.56
C VAL A 198 24.15 7.73 6.45
N GLN A 199 24.64 6.96 7.42
CA GLN A 199 25.74 7.39 8.28
C GLN A 199 27.02 7.47 7.46
N GLU A 200 27.77 8.56 7.64
CA GLU A 200 29.12 8.62 7.10
C GLU A 200 29.97 7.55 7.77
N ARG A 201 30.68 6.76 6.96
CA ARG A 201 31.68 5.83 7.49
C ARG A 201 32.69 6.67 8.28
N LYS A 202 32.73 6.49 9.60
CA LYS A 202 33.88 6.95 10.38
C LYS A 202 35.12 6.36 9.73
N LYS A 203 36.09 7.20 9.39
CA LYS A 203 37.43 6.73 9.01
C LYS A 203 38.11 6.17 10.25
N GLU A 204 37.64 5.03 10.74
CA GLU A 204 38.38 4.20 11.67
C GLU A 204 39.18 3.21 10.83
N GLY A 205 40.46 3.51 10.62
CA GLY A 205 41.42 2.45 10.31
C GLY A 205 41.49 1.47 11.50
N PRO A 206 42.05 0.26 11.32
CA PRO A 206 42.07 -0.78 12.35
C PRO A 206 42.83 -0.41 13.64
N TYR A 207 43.40 0.79 13.74
CA TYR A 207 44.04 1.33 14.93
C TYR A 207 43.49 2.73 15.21
N GLY A 208 42.40 2.81 15.97
CA GLY A 208 41.85 4.07 16.44
C GLY A 208 42.82 4.77 17.41
N GLY A 209 43.21 5.99 17.07
CA GLY A 209 43.92 6.91 17.95
C GLY A 209 43.49 8.35 17.63
N SER A 210 43.10 9.09 18.67
CA SER A 210 42.77 10.53 18.57
C SER A 210 44.06 11.38 18.51
N PRO A 211 44.01 12.60 17.95
CA PRO A 211 45.17 13.48 17.82
C PRO A 211 45.76 13.92 19.17
#